data_AF-A0A966PNM1-F1
#
_entry.id   AF-A0A966PNM1-F1
#
_cell.length_a   1.000
_cell.length_b   1.000
_cell.length_c   1.000
_cell.angle_alpha   90.00
_cell.angle_beta   90.00
_cell.angle_gamma   90.00
#
_symmetry.space_group_name_H-M   'P 1'
#
loop_
_entity.id
_entity.type
_entity.pdbx_description
1 polymer ?
#
loop_
_entity_poly.entity_id
_entity_poly.type
_entity_poly.pdbx_seq_one_letter_code
_entity_poly.pdbx_strand_id
1 'polypeptide(L)'
;MSAILESRRHDANARSLDVVGALVRRTMLRVRRMPSAFIPSLIMPVFQLIAFSGAFGAAVRMLNIDPMNWYMPLNAIQGASFGALGVSFGLLNDMETGFFDRMLMAPMRRPVIVFGAYAAAIARSIVPVTFVVIVSFLGGLHTPGGPLFVVGTTFALTGLRRYDR
;
A
#
# COMPACT_ATOMS: atom_id res chain seq x y z
N MET A 1 -42.38 4.42 4.85
CA MET A 1 -41.54 3.78 3.81
C MET A 1 -40.09 4.28 3.82
N SER A 2 -39.84 5.60 3.91
CA SER A 2 -38.48 6.20 3.92
C SER A 2 -37.60 5.76 5.10
N ALA A 3 -38.13 5.74 6.33
CA ALA A 3 -37.37 5.35 7.52
C ALA A 3 -36.85 3.89 7.50
N ILE A 4 -37.58 2.97 6.85
CA ILE A 4 -37.19 1.55 6.72
C ILE A 4 -36.08 1.39 5.67
N LEU A 5 -36.07 2.22 4.62
CA LEU A 5 -35.02 2.23 3.60
C LEU A 5 -33.71 2.85 4.15
N GLU A 6 -33.82 3.86 5.01
CA GLU A 6 -32.69 4.48 5.72
C GLU A 6 -31.99 3.47 6.65
N SER A 7 -32.77 2.73 7.46
CA SER A 7 -32.26 1.69 8.36
C SER A 7 -31.56 0.56 7.60
N ARG A 8 -32.18 0.03 6.53
CA ARG A 8 -31.53 -1.01 5.71
C ARG A 8 -30.26 -0.53 5.01
N ARG A 9 -30.18 0.76 4.64
CA ARG A 9 -28.95 1.36 4.08
C ARG A 9 -27.83 1.44 5.11
N HIS A 10 -28.15 1.76 6.35
CA HIS A 10 -27.17 1.83 7.44
C HIS A 10 -26.57 0.45 7.75
N ASP A 11 -27.41 -0.57 7.85
CA ASP A 11 -26.97 -1.96 8.08
C ASP A 11 -26.18 -2.52 6.89
N ALA A 12 -26.57 -2.19 5.66
CA ALA A 12 -25.85 -2.57 4.45
C ALA A 12 -24.48 -1.88 4.35
N ASN A 13 -24.36 -0.62 4.78
CA ASN A 13 -23.10 0.12 4.79
C ASN A 13 -22.14 -0.41 5.86
N ALA A 14 -22.62 -0.68 7.08
CA ALA A 14 -21.82 -1.30 8.14
C ALA A 14 -21.23 -2.64 7.67
N ARG A 15 -22.08 -3.51 7.12
CA ARG A 15 -21.67 -4.80 6.55
C ARG A 15 -20.71 -4.65 5.35
N SER A 16 -20.79 -3.56 4.59
CA SER A 16 -19.88 -3.29 3.46
C SER A 16 -18.47 -2.92 3.93
N LEU A 17 -18.35 -2.13 5.00
CA LEU A 17 -17.06 -1.76 5.58
C LEU A 17 -16.34 -2.98 6.19
N ASP A 18 -17.08 -3.86 6.86
CA ASP A 18 -16.53 -5.11 7.41
C ASP A 18 -15.93 -5.99 6.32
N VAL A 19 -16.61 -6.09 5.17
CA VAL A 19 -16.13 -6.85 4.01
C VAL A 19 -14.85 -6.24 3.45
N VAL A 20 -14.77 -4.91 3.31
CA VAL A 20 -13.55 -4.21 2.89
C VAL A 20 -12.40 -4.51 3.86
N GLY A 21 -12.64 -4.39 5.16
CA GLY A 21 -11.65 -4.69 6.20
C GLY A 21 -11.16 -6.15 6.12
N ALA A 22 -12.06 -7.10 5.92
CA ALA A 22 -11.71 -8.51 5.76
C ALA A 22 -10.85 -8.78 4.51
N LEU A 23 -11.17 -8.14 3.38
CA LEU A 23 -10.38 -8.21 2.14
C LEU A 23 -8.97 -7.63 2.30
N VAL A 24 -8.87 -6.47 2.96
CA VAL A 24 -7.59 -5.84 3.30
C VAL A 24 -6.76 -6.76 4.20
N ARG A 25 -7.36 -7.28 5.27
CA ARG A 25 -6.69 -8.21 6.20
C ARG A 25 -6.19 -9.46 5.48
N ARG A 26 -7.02 -10.07 4.62
CA ARG A 26 -6.63 -11.23 3.81
C ARG A 26 -5.42 -10.93 2.93
N THR A 27 -5.41 -9.78 2.28
CA THR A 27 -4.29 -9.35 1.43
C THR A 27 -3.00 -9.13 2.24
N MET A 28 -3.10 -8.50 3.41
CA MET A 28 -1.96 -8.30 4.31
C MET A 28 -1.40 -9.62 4.86
N LEU A 29 -2.26 -10.59 5.18
CA LEU A 29 -1.80 -11.93 5.59
C LEU A 29 -1.05 -12.65 4.46
N ARG A 30 -1.44 -12.45 3.19
CA ARG A 30 -0.75 -13.02 2.03
C ARG A 30 0.68 -12.47 1.91
N VAL A 31 0.91 -11.19 2.24
CA VAL A 31 2.26 -10.59 2.31
C VAL A 31 3.15 -11.39 3.28
N ARG A 32 2.64 -11.68 4.47
CA ARG A 32 3.40 -12.41 5.50
C ARG A 32 3.69 -13.87 5.11
N ARG A 33 2.82 -14.49 4.32
CA ARG A 33 2.96 -15.89 3.88
C ARG A 33 3.89 -16.05 2.66
N MET A 34 4.17 -14.97 1.92
CA MET A 34 4.97 -14.99 0.70
C MET A 34 6.13 -13.98 0.79
N PRO A 35 7.11 -14.18 1.69
CA PRO A 35 8.22 -13.26 1.87
C PRO A 35 9.08 -13.11 0.60
N SER A 36 9.22 -14.17 -0.19
CA SER A 36 10.00 -14.18 -1.43
C SER A 36 9.50 -13.17 -2.48
N ALA A 37 8.20 -12.95 -2.56
CA ALA A 37 7.61 -11.95 -3.47
C ALA A 37 7.62 -10.54 -2.88
N PHE A 38 7.73 -10.42 -1.55
CA PHE A 38 7.65 -9.14 -0.86
C PHE A 38 9.01 -8.47 -0.69
N ILE A 39 10.06 -9.23 -0.38
CA ILE A 39 11.41 -8.69 -0.16
C ILE A 39 11.91 -7.88 -1.37
N PRO A 40 11.84 -8.36 -2.62
CA PRO A 40 12.28 -7.58 -3.78
C PRO A 40 11.49 -6.29 -3.96
N SER A 41 10.18 -6.29 -3.65
CA SER A 41 9.34 -5.09 -3.72
C SER A 41 9.77 -3.97 -2.76
N LEU A 42 10.48 -4.31 -1.69
CA LEU A 42 11.06 -3.37 -0.72
C LEU A 42 12.49 -2.96 -1.08
N ILE A 43 13.31 -3.94 -1.46
CA ILE A 43 14.74 -3.73 -1.70
C ILE A 43 14.96 -2.97 -3.00
N MET A 44 14.23 -3.29 -4.08
CA MET A 44 14.48 -2.71 -5.39
C MET A 44 14.36 -1.17 -5.40
N PRO A 45 13.30 -0.55 -4.84
CA PRO A 45 13.20 0.90 -4.79
C PRO A 45 14.30 1.58 -3.97
N VAL A 46 14.73 0.94 -2.89
CA VAL A 46 15.81 1.47 -2.03
C VAL A 46 17.16 1.34 -2.73
N PHE A 47 17.42 0.20 -3.34
CA PHE A 47 18.61 -0.02 -4.12
C PHE A 47 18.71 1.00 -5.25
N GLN A 48 17.61 1.19 -5.99
CA GLN A 48 17.53 2.16 -7.07
C GLN A 48 17.75 3.60 -6.59
N LEU A 49 17.16 3.97 -5.44
CA LEU A 49 17.40 5.25 -4.79
C LEU A 49 18.90 5.49 -4.55
N ILE A 50 19.55 4.57 -3.85
CA ILE A 50 20.97 4.70 -3.47
C ILE A 50 21.86 4.70 -4.73
N ALA A 51 21.61 3.76 -5.64
CA ALA A 51 22.37 3.61 -6.86
C ALA A 51 22.28 4.88 -7.73
N PHE A 52 21.09 5.44 -7.91
CA PHE A 52 20.90 6.61 -8.77
C PHE A 52 21.33 7.91 -8.09
N SER A 53 21.07 8.08 -6.79
CA SER A 53 21.57 9.24 -6.05
C SER A 53 23.11 9.26 -6.01
N GLY A 54 23.75 8.09 -5.95
CA GLY A 54 25.20 7.95 -6.01
C GLY A 54 25.76 8.14 -7.42
N ALA A 55 25.27 7.38 -8.40
CA ALA A 55 25.79 7.36 -9.76
C ALA A 55 25.57 8.70 -10.49
N PHE A 56 24.41 9.33 -10.31
CA PHE A 56 24.04 10.58 -10.98
C PHE A 56 24.10 11.80 -10.06
N GLY A 57 24.53 11.65 -8.81
CA GLY A 57 24.54 12.73 -7.83
C GLY A 57 25.37 13.93 -8.27
N ALA A 58 26.50 13.72 -8.94
CA ALA A 58 27.31 14.82 -9.48
C ALA A 58 26.55 15.66 -10.53
N ALA A 59 25.81 15.02 -11.42
CA ALA A 59 25.02 15.69 -12.45
C ALA A 59 23.86 16.51 -11.84
N VAL A 60 23.19 15.97 -10.82
CA VAL A 60 22.09 16.68 -10.15
C VAL A 60 22.61 17.88 -9.35
N ARG A 61 23.79 17.75 -8.72
CA ARG A 61 24.44 18.87 -8.01
C ARG A 61 24.83 20.03 -8.92
N MET A 62 25.14 19.78 -10.20
CA MET A 62 25.38 20.86 -11.18
C MET A 62 24.15 21.73 -11.42
N LEU A 63 22.95 21.18 -11.18
CA LEU A 63 21.68 21.91 -11.25
C LEU A 63 21.33 22.62 -9.93
N ASN A 64 22.24 22.59 -8.94
CA ASN A 64 22.05 23.12 -7.59
C ASN A 64 20.89 22.45 -6.83
N ILE A 65 20.61 21.17 -7.13
CA ILE A 65 19.57 20.36 -6.48
C ILE A 65 20.25 19.27 -5.64
N ASP A 66 19.66 18.94 -4.49
CA ASP A 66 20.09 17.79 -3.69
C ASP A 66 19.68 16.47 -4.37
N PRO A 67 20.63 15.56 -4.67
CA PRO A 67 20.34 14.29 -5.34
C PRO A 67 19.33 13.42 -4.59
N MET A 68 19.39 13.38 -3.26
CA MET A 68 18.47 12.58 -2.45
C MET A 68 17.05 13.13 -2.55
N ASN A 69 16.89 14.47 -2.49
CA ASN A 69 15.60 15.13 -2.68
C ASN A 69 15.01 14.90 -4.08
N TRP A 70 15.87 14.77 -5.10
CA TRP A 70 15.45 14.50 -6.48
C TRP A 70 14.95 13.07 -6.69
N TYR A 71 15.68 12.08 -6.18
CA TYR A 71 15.38 10.66 -6.43
C TYR A 71 14.39 10.05 -5.43
N MET A 72 14.24 10.60 -4.23
CA MET A 72 13.30 10.10 -3.22
C MET A 72 11.85 9.94 -3.74
N PRO A 73 11.19 10.95 -4.34
CA PRO A 73 9.80 10.83 -4.76
C PRO A 73 9.62 9.81 -5.89
N LEU A 74 10.58 9.73 -6.82
CA LEU A 74 10.58 8.75 -7.90
C LEU A 74 10.55 7.32 -7.35
N ASN A 75 11.45 7.02 -6.41
CA ASN A 75 11.56 5.69 -5.83
C ASN A 75 10.41 5.39 -4.87
N ALA A 76 9.82 6.40 -4.22
CA ALA A 76 8.60 6.22 -3.44
C ALA A 76 7.43 5.78 -4.33
N ILE A 77 7.23 6.41 -5.48
CA ILE A 77 6.21 6.01 -6.46
C ILE A 77 6.49 4.59 -6.97
N GLN A 78 7.75 4.28 -7.30
CA GLN A 78 8.15 2.94 -7.73
C GLN A 78 7.82 1.87 -6.68
N GLY A 79 8.12 2.14 -5.41
CA GLY A 79 7.75 1.27 -4.30
C GLY A 79 6.24 1.07 -4.19
N ALA A 80 5.47 2.15 -4.32
CA ALA A 80 4.02 2.08 -4.31
C ALA A 80 3.47 1.19 -5.43
N SER A 81 4.05 1.30 -6.64
CA SER A 81 3.71 0.46 -7.79
C SER A 81 3.98 -1.02 -7.52
N PHE A 82 5.13 -1.37 -6.96
CA PHE A 82 5.40 -2.77 -6.59
C PHE A 82 4.44 -3.30 -5.53
N GLY A 83 4.05 -2.46 -4.56
CA GLY A 83 3.02 -2.79 -3.59
C GLY A 83 1.67 -3.12 -4.25
N ALA A 84 1.24 -2.30 -5.21
CA ALA A 84 0.01 -2.50 -5.96
C ALA A 84 0.07 -3.77 -6.84
N LEU A 85 1.19 -4.00 -7.54
CA LEU A 85 1.41 -5.20 -8.36
C LEU A 85 1.24 -6.50 -7.54
N GLY A 86 1.74 -6.52 -6.31
CA GLY A 86 1.57 -7.67 -5.42
C GLY A 86 0.10 -7.96 -5.06
N VAL A 87 -0.76 -6.93 -5.01
CA VAL A 87 -2.21 -7.11 -4.83
C VAL A 87 -2.85 -7.58 -6.14
N SER A 88 -2.46 -7.01 -7.28
CA SER A 88 -2.96 -7.39 -8.60
C SER A 88 -2.73 -8.87 -8.89
N PHE A 89 -1.54 -9.42 -8.64
CA PHE A 89 -1.31 -10.87 -8.79
C PHE A 89 -2.17 -11.71 -7.85
N GLY A 90 -2.37 -11.23 -6.62
CA GLY A 90 -3.27 -11.89 -5.69
C GLY A 90 -4.73 -11.89 -6.15
N LEU A 91 -5.17 -10.83 -6.81
CA LEU A 91 -6.50 -10.71 -7.39
C LEU A 91 -6.65 -11.59 -8.63
N LEU A 92 -5.64 -11.63 -9.50
CA LEU A 92 -5.62 -12.54 -10.66
C LEU A 92 -5.76 -14.00 -10.20
N ASN A 93 -4.99 -14.42 -9.19
CA ASN A 93 -5.13 -15.76 -8.62
C ASN A 93 -6.54 -16.00 -8.02
N ASP A 94 -7.16 -14.97 -7.45
CA ASP A 94 -8.53 -15.08 -6.94
C ASP A 94 -9.57 -15.23 -8.07
N MET A 95 -9.29 -14.68 -9.26
CA MET A 95 -10.08 -14.88 -10.47
C MET A 95 -9.86 -16.30 -11.05
N GLU A 96 -8.61 -16.75 -11.15
CA GLU A 96 -8.26 -18.09 -11.64
C GLU A 96 -8.83 -19.21 -10.76
N THR A 97 -8.86 -19.01 -9.45
CA THR A 97 -9.41 -19.99 -8.49
C THR A 97 -10.94 -19.95 -8.38
N GLY A 98 -11.60 -19.03 -9.10
CA GLY A 98 -13.06 -18.82 -9.05
C GLY A 98 -13.54 -18.26 -7.70
N PHE A 99 -12.65 -17.80 -6.82
CA PHE A 99 -13.02 -17.15 -5.56
C PHE A 99 -13.76 -15.83 -5.84
N PHE A 100 -13.31 -15.08 -6.84
CA PHE A 100 -13.94 -13.84 -7.26
C PHE A 100 -15.39 -14.05 -7.71
N ASP A 101 -15.66 -15.12 -8.48
CA ASP A 101 -17.01 -15.45 -8.94
C ASP A 101 -17.94 -15.82 -7.78
N ARG A 102 -17.44 -16.53 -6.77
CA ARG A 102 -18.21 -16.83 -5.55
C ARG A 102 -18.59 -15.57 -4.78
N MET A 103 -17.72 -14.55 -4.74
CA MET A 103 -18.04 -13.26 -4.15
C MET A 103 -19.17 -12.55 -4.94
N LEU A 104 -19.19 -12.67 -6.27
CA LEU A 104 -20.26 -12.09 -7.09
C LEU A 104 -21.62 -12.76 -6.88
N MET A 105 -21.65 -14.03 -6.47
CA MET A 105 -22.87 -14.78 -6.17
C MET A 105 -23.37 -14.60 -4.73
N ALA A 106 -22.49 -14.17 -3.81
CA ALA A 106 -22.86 -13.86 -2.44
C ALA A 106 -23.76 -12.61 -2.37
N PRO A 107 -24.62 -12.46 -1.34
CA PRO A 107 -25.47 -11.29 -1.17
C PRO A 107 -24.66 -10.06 -0.71
N MET A 108 -23.79 -9.56 -1.59
CA MET A 108 -22.90 -8.44 -1.36
C MET A 108 -22.95 -7.43 -2.51
N ARG A 109 -22.73 -6.15 -2.18
CA ARG A 109 -22.75 -5.08 -3.18
C ARG A 109 -21.50 -5.18 -4.06
N ARG A 110 -21.68 -5.36 -5.37
CA ARG A 110 -20.60 -5.41 -6.38
C ARG A 110 -19.50 -4.34 -6.21
N PRO A 111 -19.79 -3.04 -5.97
CA PRO A 111 -18.73 -2.04 -5.81
C PRO A 111 -17.81 -2.31 -4.62
N VAL A 112 -18.29 -2.98 -3.57
CA VAL A 112 -17.51 -3.27 -2.35
C VAL A 112 -16.34 -4.22 -2.66
N ILE A 113 -16.49 -5.10 -3.64
CA ILE A 113 -15.43 -6.02 -4.08
C ILE A 113 -14.26 -5.22 -4.67
N VAL A 114 -14.57 -4.27 -5.54
CA VAL A 114 -13.57 -3.41 -6.21
C VAL A 114 -12.91 -2.46 -5.21
N PHE A 115 -13.70 -1.78 -4.37
CA PHE A 115 -13.18 -0.89 -3.34
C PHE A 115 -12.34 -1.64 -2.30
N GLY A 116 -12.69 -2.90 -1.97
CA GLY A 116 -11.90 -3.76 -1.11
C GLY A 116 -10.51 -4.08 -1.68
N ALA A 117 -10.44 -4.42 -2.97
CA ALA A 117 -9.17 -4.64 -3.66
C ALA A 117 -8.33 -3.36 -3.73
N TYR A 118 -8.96 -2.21 -4.01
CA TYR A 118 -8.28 -0.92 -4.08
C TYR A 118 -7.71 -0.49 -2.71
N ALA A 119 -8.52 -0.60 -1.64
CA ALA A 119 -8.08 -0.33 -0.28
C ALA A 119 -6.92 -1.25 0.14
N ALA A 120 -6.96 -2.52 -0.27
CA ALA A 120 -5.89 -3.48 -0.01
C ALA A 120 -4.60 -3.11 -0.75
N ALA A 121 -4.70 -2.62 -2.00
CA ALA A 121 -3.56 -2.12 -2.78
C ALA A 121 -2.91 -0.91 -2.11
N ILE A 122 -3.70 0.07 -1.66
CA ILE A 122 -3.21 1.23 -0.91
C ILE A 122 -2.53 0.79 0.39
N ALA A 123 -3.18 -0.08 1.17
CA ALA A 123 -2.61 -0.57 2.41
C ALA A 123 -1.27 -1.26 2.19
N ARG A 124 -1.13 -2.04 1.11
CA ARG A 124 0.12 -2.74 0.76
C ARG A 124 1.20 -1.78 0.28
N SER A 125 0.85 -0.78 -0.52
CA SER A 125 1.79 0.17 -1.13
C SER A 125 2.40 1.14 -0.11
N ILE A 126 1.74 1.36 1.03
CA ILE A 126 2.30 2.14 2.14
C ILE A 126 3.62 1.55 2.64
N VAL A 127 3.76 0.22 2.71
CA VAL A 127 4.95 -0.42 3.28
C VAL A 127 6.25 -0.11 2.52
N PRO A 128 6.36 -0.32 1.19
CA PRO A 128 7.55 0.06 0.42
C PRO A 128 7.80 1.57 0.41
N VAL A 129 6.75 2.39 0.32
CA VAL A 129 6.87 3.87 0.37
C VAL A 129 7.52 4.32 1.68
N THR A 130 7.04 3.77 2.80
CA THR A 130 7.60 4.00 4.14
C THR A 130 9.08 3.66 4.19
N PHE A 131 9.43 2.49 3.66
CA PHE A 131 10.79 1.99 3.71
C PHE A 131 11.74 2.90 2.91
N VAL A 132 11.33 3.35 1.72
CA VAL A 132 12.06 4.34 0.94
C VAL A 132 12.25 5.64 1.72
N VAL A 133 11.18 6.17 2.33
CA VAL A 133 11.26 7.42 3.13
C VAL A 133 12.27 7.29 4.27
N ILE A 134 12.23 6.18 5.03
CA ILE A 134 13.16 5.94 6.14
C ILE A 134 14.60 5.91 5.64
N VAL A 135 14.87 5.19 4.55
CA VAL A 135 16.23 5.10 4.01
C VAL A 135 16.70 6.43 3.44
N SER A 136 15.84 7.18 2.74
CA SER A 136 16.16 8.53 2.27
C SER A 136 16.52 9.45 3.43
N PHE A 137 15.75 9.41 4.52
CA PHE A 137 16.02 10.20 5.71
C PHE A 137 17.38 9.87 6.34
N LEU A 138 17.70 8.57 6.49
CA LEU A 138 19.01 8.13 6.95
C LEU A 138 20.14 8.51 6.00
N GLY A 139 19.86 8.60 4.70
CA GLY A 139 20.79 9.02 3.65
C GLY A 139 21.04 10.52 3.57
N GLY A 140 20.47 11.34 4.47
CA GLY A 140 20.72 12.78 4.53
C GLY A 140 19.69 13.66 3.82
N LEU A 141 18.47 13.16 3.59
CA LEU A 141 17.37 13.95 3.00
C LEU A 141 17.05 15.18 3.87
N HIS A 142 17.39 16.38 3.40
CA HIS A 142 16.96 17.64 4.01
C HIS A 142 15.50 17.93 3.61
N THR A 143 14.54 17.46 4.42
CA THR A 143 13.11 17.70 4.20
C THR A 143 12.59 18.88 5.02
N PRO A 144 11.82 19.81 4.43
CA PRO A 144 11.10 20.85 5.18
C PRO A 144 10.02 20.29 6.15
N GLY A 145 9.56 19.04 5.95
CA GLY A 145 8.42 18.43 6.67
C GLY A 145 8.76 17.51 7.87
N GLY A 146 10.04 17.24 8.13
CA GLY A 146 10.50 16.53 9.32
C GLY A 146 10.01 15.07 9.53
N PRO A 147 10.29 14.48 10.71
CA PRO A 147 10.04 13.06 11.06
C PRO A 147 8.57 12.60 11.07
N LEU A 148 7.61 13.51 10.88
CA LEU A 148 6.16 13.23 10.96
C LEU A 148 5.70 12.19 9.92
N PHE A 149 6.37 12.10 8.77
CA PHE A 149 6.06 11.10 7.74
C PHE A 149 6.43 9.66 8.19
N VAL A 150 7.47 9.52 9.00
CA VAL A 150 7.94 8.22 9.56
C VAL A 150 7.00 7.72 10.66
N VAL A 151 6.35 8.63 11.39
CA VAL A 151 5.37 8.30 12.43
C VAL A 151 4.06 7.80 11.81
N GLY A 152 3.54 8.45 10.76
CA GLY A 152 2.30 8.04 10.10
C GLY A 152 2.37 6.66 9.44
N THR A 153 3.56 6.30 8.95
CA THR A 153 3.81 5.03 8.29
C THR A 153 4.00 3.86 9.25
N THR A 154 4.67 4.10 10.38
CA THR A 154 4.74 3.15 11.51
C THR A 154 3.34 2.90 12.11
N PHE A 155 2.49 3.93 12.15
CA PHE A 155 1.09 3.78 12.56
C PHE A 155 0.27 2.88 11.61
N ALA A 156 0.52 2.91 10.30
CA ALA A 156 -0.14 2.03 9.34
C ALA A 156 0.25 0.55 9.51
N LEU A 157 1.53 0.26 9.81
CA LEU A 157 2.00 -1.09 10.11
C LEU A 157 1.49 -1.62 11.48
N THR A 158 1.42 -0.74 12.48
CA THR A 158 0.92 -1.09 13.83
C THR A 158 -0.61 -1.10 13.93
N GLY A 159 -1.31 -0.35 13.09
CA GLY A 159 -2.79 -0.34 13.00
C GLY A 159 -3.36 -1.69 12.58
N LEU A 160 -2.63 -2.45 11.77
CA LEU A 160 -2.99 -3.83 11.39
C LEU A 160 -2.92 -4.83 12.56
N ARG A 161 -2.26 -4.49 13.67
CA ARG A 161 -2.26 -5.30 14.91
C ARG A 161 -3.44 -4.98 15.84
N ARG A 162 -4.12 -3.84 15.68
CA ARG A 162 -5.18 -3.40 16.61
C ARG A 162 -6.57 -3.97 16.33
N TYR A 163 -6.78 -4.66 15.21
CA TYR A 163 -8.04 -5.34 14.88
C TYR A 163 -8.14 -6.78 15.43
N ASP A 164 -7.19 -7.18 16.29
CA ASP A 164 -7.08 -8.54 16.86
C ASP A 164 -7.62 -8.60 18.31
N ARG A 165 -8.59 -7.75 18.65
CA ARG A 165 -9.42 -7.90 19.87
C ARG A 165 -10.88 -7.73 19.54
#